data_AF-A0A0F9CQD4-F1
#
_entry.id   AF-A0A0F9CQD4-F1
#
_cell.length_a   1.000
_cell.length_b   1.000
_cell.length_c   1.000
_cell.angle_alpha   90.00
_cell.angle_beta   90.00
_cell.angle_gamma   90.00
#
_symmetry.space_group_name_H-M   'P 1'
#
loop_
_entity.id
_entity.type
_entity.pdbx_description
1 polymer ?
#
loop_
_entity_poly.entity_id
_entity_poly.type
_entity_poly.pdbx_seq_one_letter_code
_entity_poly.pdbx_strand_id
1 'polypeptide(L)' 'MSHLASEVVELLRQRGIEITRQGIWYHVSKGNVDTPDKVGRVYIFKRKHVSQLERAIRNPRKRGRKPRLKKETG' A
#
# COMPACT_ATOMS: atom_id res chain seq x y z
N MET A 1 -5.50 -11.00 8.79
CA MET A 1 -4.09 -10.83 9.24
C MET A 1 -3.64 -9.41 8.85
N SER A 2 -3.03 -8.70 9.80
CA SER A 2 -2.73 -7.27 9.75
C SER A 2 -1.25 -7.07 10.09
N HIS A 3 -0.61 -6.08 9.48
CA HIS A 3 0.84 -5.85 9.53
C HIS A 3 1.15 -4.37 9.78
N LEU A 4 2.22 -4.08 10.51
CA LEU A 4 2.81 -2.76 10.58
C LEU A 4 3.58 -2.42 9.30
N ALA A 5 3.83 -1.14 9.06
CA ALA A 5 4.65 -0.70 7.92
C ALA A 5 6.03 -1.40 7.89
N SER A 6 6.64 -1.63 9.05
CA SER A 6 7.93 -2.34 9.15
C SER A 6 7.82 -3.81 8.74
N GLU A 7 6.74 -4.50 9.13
CA GLU A 7 6.50 -5.88 8.71
C GLU A 7 6.24 -5.97 7.21
N VAL A 8 5.54 -5.00 6.63
CA VAL A 8 5.34 -4.93 5.17
C VAL A 8 6.65 -4.77 4.42
N VAL A 9 7.59 -3.96 4.96
CA VAL A 9 8.95 -3.84 4.39
C VAL A 9 9.64 -5.21 4.39
N GLU A 10 9.63 -5.92 5.52
CA GLU A 10 10.28 -7.24 5.59
C GLU A 10 9.63 -8.27 4.67
N LEU A 11 8.29 -8.30 4.59
CA LEU A 11 7.56 -9.19 3.68
C LEU A 11 7.88 -8.92 2.20
N LEU A 12 8.05 -7.65 1.82
CA LEU A 12 8.41 -7.29 0.45
C LEU A 12 9.89 -7.60 0.17
N ARG A 13 10.78 -7.39 1.16
CA ARG A 13 12.19 -7.78 1.05
C ARG A 13 12.35 -9.29 0.83
N GLN A 14 11.60 -10.11 1.55
CA GLN A 14 11.58 -11.57 1.35
C GLN A 14 11.13 -11.98 -0.07
N ARG A 15 10.43 -11.11 -0.79
CA ARG A 15 9.99 -11.30 -2.19
C ARG A 15 10.95 -10.67 -3.21
N GLY A 16 12.14 -10.25 -2.78
CA GLY A 16 13.14 -9.58 -3.61
C GLY A 16 12.76 -8.15 -3.99
N ILE A 17 11.90 -7.49 -3.21
CA ILE A 17 11.46 -6.12 -3.47
C ILE A 17 12.03 -5.21 -2.38
N GLU A 18 12.98 -4.37 -2.76
CA GLU A 18 13.55 -3.38 -1.85
C GLU A 18 12.66 -2.13 -1.78
N ILE A 19 12.13 -1.86 -0.60
CA ILE A 19 11.33 -0.66 -0.32
C ILE A 19 11.54 -0.20 1.12
N THR A 20 11.52 1.10 1.34
CA THR A 20 11.59 1.69 2.68
C THR A 20 10.19 2.03 3.20
N ARG A 21 10.07 2.29 4.51
CA ARG A 21 8.82 2.81 5.10
C ARG A 21 8.35 4.09 4.41
N GLN A 22 9.28 4.97 4.03
CA GLN A 22 8.98 6.19 3.27
C GLN A 22 8.48 5.86 1.85
N GLY A 23 9.06 4.85 1.19
CA GLY A 23 8.59 4.36 -0.10
C GLY A 23 7.16 3.83 -0.03
N ILE A 24 6.79 3.10 1.02
CA ILE A 24 5.41 2.65 1.25
C ILE A 24 4.47 3.87 1.31
N TRP A 25 4.83 4.88 2.10
CA TRP A 25 4.06 6.12 2.20
C TRP A 25 3.99 6.90 0.91
N TYR A 26 5.04 6.88 0.09
CA TYR A 26 5.01 7.44 -1.25
C TYR A 26 3.94 6.75 -2.10
N HIS A 27 3.87 5.42 -2.09
CA HIS A 27 2.85 4.69 -2.85
C HIS A 27 1.42 4.93 -2.35
N VAL A 28 1.23 5.04 -1.03
CA VAL A 28 -0.07 5.39 -0.43
C VAL A 28 -0.47 6.82 -0.82
N SER A 29 0.43 7.80 -0.70
CA SER A 29 0.14 9.21 -1.02
C SER A 29 -0.12 9.44 -2.52
N LYS A 30 0.50 8.65 -3.39
CA LYS A 30 0.23 8.66 -4.84
C LYS A 30 -1.04 7.90 -5.23
N GLY A 31 -1.73 7.26 -4.28
CA GLY A 31 -2.94 6.47 -4.54
C GLY A 31 -2.69 5.18 -5.33
N ASN A 32 -1.45 4.67 -5.32
CA ASN A 32 -1.11 3.38 -5.92
C ASN A 32 -1.54 2.20 -5.01
N VAL A 33 -1.76 2.49 -3.73
CA VAL A 33 -2.13 1.56 -2.68
C VAL A 33 -3.24 2.22 -1.89
N ASP A 34 -4.24 1.43 -1.48
CA ASP A 34 -5.30 1.95 -0.61
C ASP A 34 -4.71 2.49 0.69
N THR A 35 -5.39 3.46 1.28
CA THR A 35 -4.98 4.00 2.58
C THR A 35 -5.11 2.91 3.66
N PRO A 36 -4.05 2.62 4.44
CA PRO A 36 -4.11 1.67 5.53
C PRO A 36 -5.03 2.16 6.65
N ASP A 37 -5.62 1.21 7.39
CA ASP A 37 -6.46 1.54 8.54
C ASP A 37 -5.61 2.23 9.62
N LYS A 38 -6.16 3.27 10.25
CA LYS A 38 -5.48 3.98 11.34
C LYS A 38 -6.12 3.59 12.67
N VAL A 39 -5.32 3.01 13.55
CA VAL A 39 -5.73 2.64 14.92
C VAL A 39 -4.86 3.44 15.88
N GLY A 40 -5.44 4.50 16.46
CA GLY A 40 -4.69 5.47 17.26
C GLY A 40 -3.61 6.18 16.44
N ARG A 41 -2.34 6.00 16.83
CA ARG A 41 -1.16 6.54 16.12
C ARG A 41 -0.51 5.55 15.16
N VAL A 42 -1.07 4.35 15.04
CA VAL A 42 -0.50 3.25 14.26
C VAL A 42 -1.29 3.05 12.97
N TYR A 43 -0.57 2.83 11.87
CA TYR A 43 -1.16 2.46 10.59
C TYR A 43 -1.04 0.95 10.37
N ILE A 44 -2.17 0.33 10.07
CA ILE A 44 -2.35 -1.10 9.96
C ILE A 44 -2.55 -1.47 8.49
N PHE A 45 -1.61 -2.24 7.97
CA PHE A 45 -1.62 -2.71 6.60
C PHE A 45 -2.22 -4.12 6.54
N LYS A 46 -3.19 -4.32 5.65
CA LYS A 46 -3.77 -5.64 5.38
C LYS A 46 -3.01 -6.30 4.23
N ARG A 47 -3.17 -7.61 4.08
CA ARG A 47 -2.59 -8.40 2.97
C ARG A 47 -2.83 -7.77 1.58
N LYS A 48 -4.01 -7.16 1.37
CA LYS A 48 -4.34 -6.46 0.11
C LYS A 48 -3.38 -5.30 -0.21
N HIS A 49 -2.90 -4.57 0.81
CA HIS A 49 -1.97 -3.46 0.62
C HIS A 49 -0.58 -3.97 0.19
N VAL A 50 -0.14 -5.11 0.73
CA VAL A 50 1.11 -5.75 0.32
C VAL A 50 1.06 -6.14 -1.16
N SER A 51 -0.04 -6.76 -1.60
CA SER A 51 -0.24 -7.11 -3.01
C SER A 51 -0.32 -5.87 -3.92
N GLN A 52 -0.95 -4.79 -3.47
CA GLN A 52 -0.98 -3.51 -4.20
C GLN A 52 0.42 -2.90 -4.31
N LEU A 53 1.20 -2.88 -3.23
CA LEU A 53 2.59 -2.40 -3.20
C LEU A 53 3.46 -3.21 -4.16
N GLU A 54 3.43 -4.53 -4.04
CA GLU A 54 4.18 -5.43 -4.92
C GLU A 54 3.84 -5.17 -6.40
N ARG A 55 2.55 -5.06 -6.72
CA ARG A 55 2.10 -4.75 -8.08
C ARG A 55 2.56 -3.37 -8.54
N ALA A 56 2.47 -2.36 -7.69
CA ALA A 56 2.84 -0.98 -8.02
C ALA A 56 4.36 -0.84 -8.26
N ILE A 57 5.17 -1.58 -7.52
CA ILE A 57 6.63 -1.58 -7.63
C ILE A 57 7.07 -2.39 -8.86
N ARG A 58 6.53 -3.60 -9.04
CA ARG A 58 6.90 -4.47 -10.18
C ARG A 58 6.34 -3.98 -11.52
N ASN A 59 5.21 -3.28 -11.53
CA ASN A 59 4.55 -2.80 -12.75
C ASN A 59 4.24 -1.29 -12.68
N PRO A 60 5.27 -0.42 -12.82
CA PRO A 60 5.07 1.03 -12.74
C PRO A 60 4.24 1.62 -13.90
N ARG A 61 3.95 0.84 -14.95
CA ARG A 61 3.26 1.29 -16.18
C ARG A 61 1.74 1.52 -16.06
N LYS A 62 1.11 1.27 -14.90
CA LYS A 62 -0.31 1.59 -14.66
C LYS A 62 -0.54 2.78 -13.72
N ARG A 63 0.41 3.74 -13.71
CA ARG A 63 0.26 5.05 -13.05
C ARG A 63 -0.92 5.82 -13.67
N GLY A 64 -2.08 5.82 -13.04
CA GLY A 64 -3.14 6.75 -13.44
C GLY A 64 -4.59 6.39 -13.07
N ARG A 65 -4.92 5.15 -12.71
CA ARG A 65 -6.29 4.86 -12.27
C ARG A 65 -6.45 5.16 -10.78
N LYS A 66 -6.78 6.43 -10.47
CA LYS A 66 -7.51 6.76 -9.23
C LYS A 66 -8.65 5.73 -9.07
N PRO A 67 -8.85 5.12 -7.89
CA PRO A 67 -10.16 4.55 -7.58
C PRO A 67 -11.14 5.73 -7.70
N ARG A 68 -12.07 5.67 -8.67
CA ARG A 68 -13.26 6.52 -8.60
C ARG A 68 -13.91 6.12 -7.28
N LEU A 69 -13.84 6.99 -6.27
CA LEU A 69 -14.78 6.96 -5.15
C LEU A 69 -16.16 6.96 -5.81
N LYS A 70 -16.82 5.80 -5.83
CA LYS A 70 -18.27 5.81 -6.00
C LYS A 70 -18.78 6.53 -4.77
N LYS A 71 -19.18 7.79 -4.94
CA LYS A 71 -20.17 8.40 -4.07
C LYS A 71 -21.40 7.53 -4.23
N GLU A 72 -21.65 6.62 -3.31
CA GLU A 72 -22.99 6.07 -3.14
C GLU A 72 -23.82 7.21 -2.56
N THR A 73 -24.57 7.86 -3.43
CA THR A 73 -25.74 8.64 -3.07
C THR A 73 -26.87 7.62 -2.89
N GLY A 74 -27.41 7.52 -1.69
CA GLY A 74 -28.53 6.64 -1.33
C GLY A 74 -28.88 6.82 0.12
#